data_AF-A0A3L7W3D3-F1
#
_entry.id   AF-A0A3L7W3D3-F1
#
_cell.length_a   1.000
_cell.length_b   1.000
_cell.length_c   1.000
_cell.angle_alpha   90.00
_cell.angle_beta   90.00
_cell.angle_gamma   90.00
#
_symmetry.space_group_name_H-M   'P 1'
#
loop_
_entity.id
_entity.type
_entity.pdbx_description
1 polymer ?
#
loop_
_entity_poly.entity_id
_entity_poly.type
_entity_poly.pdbx_seq_one_letter_code
_entity_poly.pdbx_strand_id
1 'polypeptide(L)'
;AIDGYLYLAQDGVITRYAAGTIDDWTPEEIGDSLVRPTPRITLLASVGDPQTGVLYAWDAAAHRVIAYSKGAGGMMLGQYILTDGAGPVDNIIGGYVVPATDGGTPTFIWAEATRIRSAVLGAKINPTPEVSPSPTATPKPIIEVP
;
A
#
# COMPACT_ATOMS: atom_id res chain seq x y z
N ALA A 1 25.35 -6.94 6.30
CA ALA A 1 24.91 -7.90 7.34
C ALA A 1 23.55 -8.44 6.88
N ILE A 2 22.97 -9.43 7.55
CA ILE A 2 21.52 -9.63 7.42
C ILE A 2 20.91 -8.61 8.34
N ASP A 3 20.27 -7.59 7.79
CA ASP A 3 19.93 -6.38 8.54
C ASP A 3 18.68 -6.56 9.44
N GLY A 4 18.40 -7.80 9.85
CA GLY A 4 17.53 -8.17 10.96
C GLY A 4 16.03 -8.23 10.69
N TYR A 5 15.55 -7.59 9.62
CA TYR A 5 14.12 -7.47 9.34
C TYR A 5 13.63 -8.35 8.18
N LEU A 6 12.57 -9.12 8.44
CA LEU A 6 11.82 -9.89 7.45
C LEU A 6 10.39 -9.35 7.39
N TYR A 7 9.86 -9.19 6.18
CA TYR A 7 8.46 -8.84 5.97
C TYR A 7 7.75 -10.02 5.32
N LEU A 8 6.63 -10.44 5.91
CA LEU A 8 5.79 -11.52 5.42
C LEU A 8 4.41 -10.97 5.08
N ALA A 9 3.95 -11.21 3.85
CA ALA A 9 2.56 -10.99 3.48
C ALA A 9 1.82 -12.33 3.49
N GLN A 10 0.75 -12.43 4.29
CA GLN A 10 -0.12 -13.60 4.33
C GLN A 10 -1.56 -13.15 4.59
N ASP A 11 -2.51 -13.69 3.82
CA ASP A 11 -3.94 -13.41 3.96
C ASP A 11 -4.28 -11.90 3.97
N GLY A 12 -3.55 -11.11 3.20
CA GLY A 12 -3.72 -9.65 3.11
C GLY A 12 -3.06 -8.84 4.23
N VAL A 13 -2.47 -9.51 5.23
CA VAL A 13 -1.75 -8.88 6.35
C VAL A 13 -0.25 -8.86 6.05
N ILE A 14 0.43 -7.76 6.39
CA ILE A 14 1.89 -7.66 6.35
C ILE A 14 2.42 -7.64 7.79
N THR A 15 3.24 -8.62 8.13
CA THR A 15 3.89 -8.74 9.44
C THR A 15 5.39 -8.52 9.29
N ARG A 16 5.97 -7.68 10.15
CA ARG A 16 7.42 -7.52 10.27
C ARG A 16 7.96 -8.39 11.39
N TYR A 17 9.06 -9.09 11.11
CA TYR A 17 9.85 -9.82 12.09
C TYR A 17 11.20 -9.15 12.27
N ALA A 18 11.65 -9.04 13.51
CA ALA A 18 12.98 -8.59 13.88
C ALA A 18 13.66 -9.72 14.67
N ALA A 19 14.83 -10.18 14.22
CA ALA A 19 15.58 -11.26 14.88
C ALA A 19 14.75 -12.54 15.17
N GLY A 20 13.78 -12.85 14.30
CA GLY A 20 12.94 -14.05 14.41
C GLY A 20 11.66 -13.87 15.25
N THR A 21 11.43 -12.71 15.86
CA THR A 21 10.20 -12.40 16.60
C THR A 21 9.36 -11.37 15.85
N ILE A 22 8.03 -11.41 16.04
CA ILE A 22 7.14 -10.35 15.54
C ILE A 22 7.52 -9.04 16.21
N ASP A 23 7.60 -8.00 15.40
CA ASP A 23 7.94 -6.64 15.81
C ASP A 23 6.67 -5.76 15.95
N ASP A 24 6.80 -4.56 16.51
CA ASP A 24 5.70 -3.61 16.73
C ASP A 24 5.26 -2.82 15.49
N TRP A 25 5.95 -3.02 14.37
CA TRP A 25 5.62 -2.38 13.11
C TRP A 25 4.37 -2.97 12.49
N THR A 26 3.43 -2.08 12.19
CA THR A 26 2.20 -2.39 11.47
C THR A 26 2.05 -1.43 10.29
N PRO A 27 1.64 -1.92 9.11
CA PRO A 27 1.33 -1.03 7.99
C PRO A 27 0.13 -0.16 8.34
N GLU A 28 0.20 1.13 8.01
CA GLU A 28 -0.93 2.03 8.16
C GLU A 28 -2.13 1.55 7.32
N GLU A 29 -3.35 1.77 7.82
CA GLU A 29 -4.56 1.45 7.07
C GLU A 29 -4.63 2.27 5.77
N ILE A 30 -5.07 1.62 4.70
CA ILE A 30 -5.12 2.26 3.36
C ILE A 30 -6.25 3.30 3.29
N GLY A 31 -7.27 3.18 4.15
CA GLY A 31 -8.35 4.17 4.31
C GLY A 31 -9.37 4.21 3.17
N ASP A 32 -9.47 3.17 2.34
CA ASP A 32 -10.36 3.16 1.18
C ASP A 32 -11.19 1.88 0.99
N SER A 33 -11.40 1.15 2.08
CA SER A 33 -12.20 -0.09 2.12
C SER A 33 -13.67 0.10 1.70
N LEU A 34 -14.21 1.31 1.80
CA LEU A 34 -15.57 1.63 1.34
C LEU A 34 -15.71 1.60 -0.19
N VAL A 35 -14.62 1.85 -0.92
CA VAL A 35 -14.62 1.94 -2.39
C VAL A 35 -13.84 0.81 -3.06
N ARG A 36 -13.07 0.04 -2.30
CA ARG A 36 -12.21 -1.04 -2.82
C ARG A 36 -12.29 -2.30 -1.97
N PRO A 37 -12.11 -3.49 -2.57
CA PRO A 37 -12.07 -4.74 -1.83
C PRO A 37 -10.95 -4.76 -0.77
N THR A 38 -11.08 -5.68 0.19
CA THR A 38 -9.99 -6.00 1.12
C THR A 38 -8.70 -6.31 0.34
N PRO A 39 -7.57 -5.70 0.69
CA PRO A 39 -6.31 -5.89 -0.04
C PRO A 39 -5.88 -7.36 -0.08
N ARG A 40 -5.36 -7.79 -1.23
CA ARG A 40 -4.73 -9.11 -1.38
C ARG A 40 -3.27 -8.93 -1.73
N ILE A 41 -2.43 -8.86 -0.70
CA ILE A 41 -0.99 -8.65 -0.88
C ILE A 41 -0.32 -9.95 -1.31
N THR A 42 0.26 -9.96 -2.50
CA THR A 42 0.86 -11.17 -3.11
C THR A 42 2.35 -11.02 -3.44
N LEU A 43 2.86 -9.80 -3.41
CA LEU A 43 4.27 -9.52 -3.61
C LEU A 43 4.70 -8.35 -2.73
N LEU A 44 5.87 -8.48 -2.12
CA LEU A 44 6.57 -7.42 -1.42
C LEU A 44 7.88 -7.13 -2.14
N ALA A 45 8.19 -5.86 -2.31
CA ALA A 45 9.48 -5.36 -2.77
C ALA A 45 9.95 -4.26 -1.82
N SER A 46 11.25 -4.01 -1.77
CA SER A 46 11.77 -3.03 -0.82
C SER A 46 13.00 -2.32 -1.39
N VAL A 47 13.14 -1.04 -1.03
CA VAL A 47 14.33 -0.24 -1.34
C VAL A 47 14.79 0.52 -0.11
N GLY A 48 16.03 1.01 -0.16
CA GLY A 48 16.65 1.78 0.91
C GLY A 48 16.94 0.95 2.17
N ASP A 49 17.46 1.65 3.18
CA ASP A 49 18.01 1.04 4.37
C ASP A 49 16.94 0.40 5.29
N PRO A 50 17.35 -0.52 6.17
CA PRO A 50 16.51 -1.02 7.24
C PRO A 50 15.90 0.12 8.05
N GLN A 51 14.63 0.00 8.41
CA GLN A 51 13.89 0.97 9.24
C GLN A 51 13.79 2.42 8.71
N THR A 52 14.32 2.74 7.53
CA THR A 52 14.21 4.09 6.96
C THR A 52 13.82 4.09 5.48
N GLY A 53 13.98 2.94 4.81
CA GLY A 53 13.58 2.75 3.43
C GLY A 53 12.07 2.58 3.23
N VAL A 54 11.70 2.06 2.07
CA VAL A 54 10.30 1.92 1.64
C VAL A 54 10.00 0.45 1.35
N LEU A 55 8.84 -0.01 1.81
CA LEU A 55 8.24 -1.29 1.47
C LEU A 55 7.13 -1.05 0.44
N TYR A 56 7.17 -1.76 -0.67
CA TYR A 56 6.15 -1.73 -1.70
C TYR A 56 5.39 -3.06 -1.69
N ALA A 57 4.06 -2.97 -1.64
CA ALA A 57 3.16 -4.11 -1.61
C ALA A 57 2.26 -4.09 -2.85
N TRP A 58 2.24 -5.19 -3.59
CA TRP A 58 1.29 -5.37 -4.69
C TRP A 58 -0.04 -5.89 -4.15
N ASP A 59 -1.08 -5.07 -4.24
CA ASP A 59 -2.46 -5.42 -3.95
C ASP A 59 -3.14 -5.94 -5.21
N ALA A 60 -3.24 -7.26 -5.30
CA ALA A 60 -3.83 -7.95 -6.44
C ALA A 60 -5.37 -7.91 -6.45
N ALA A 61 -6.03 -7.38 -5.42
CA ALA A 61 -7.48 -7.18 -5.44
C ALA A 61 -7.86 -5.86 -6.13
N ALA A 62 -7.07 -4.81 -5.91
CA ALA A 62 -7.29 -3.49 -6.49
C ALA A 62 -6.31 -3.12 -7.63
N HIS A 63 -5.41 -4.03 -8.02
CA HIS A 63 -4.40 -3.86 -9.07
C HIS A 63 -3.54 -2.61 -8.90
N ARG A 64 -2.99 -2.45 -7.69
CA ARG A 64 -2.20 -1.27 -7.30
C ARG A 64 -0.95 -1.65 -6.50
N VAL A 65 0.03 -0.76 -6.52
CA VAL A 65 1.16 -0.80 -5.60
C VAL A 65 0.89 0.14 -4.43
N ILE A 66 1.15 -0.31 -3.21
CA ILE A 66 1.05 0.47 -1.98
C ILE A 66 2.45 0.62 -1.39
N ALA A 67 2.86 1.84 -1.08
CA ALA A 67 4.14 2.13 -0.46
C ALA A 67 3.96 2.47 1.02
N TYR A 68 4.76 1.82 1.85
CA TYR A 68 4.84 2.02 3.28
C TYR A 68 6.25 2.40 3.71
N SER A 69 6.38 3.27 4.70
CA SER A 69 7.65 3.52 5.37
C SER A 69 8.09 2.24 6.11
N LYS A 70 9.35 1.86 5.97
CA LYS A 70 9.95 0.84 6.84
C LYS A 70 10.22 1.37 8.25
N GLY A 71 10.14 2.69 8.45
CA GLY A 71 10.30 3.32 9.76
C GLY A 71 9.19 2.98 10.74
N ALA A 72 9.35 3.50 11.95
CA ALA A 72 8.39 3.28 13.03
C ALA A 72 6.97 3.61 12.56
N GLY A 73 6.03 2.71 12.86
CA GLY A 73 4.60 2.90 12.60
C GLY A 73 4.15 2.70 11.14
N GLY A 74 5.01 2.25 10.23
CA GLY A 74 4.57 1.73 8.92
C GLY A 74 3.73 2.68 8.06
N MET A 75 3.97 3.99 8.16
CA MET A 75 3.19 5.04 7.51
C MET A 75 2.98 4.78 6.01
N MET A 76 1.76 4.95 5.51
CA MET A 76 1.45 4.84 4.09
C MET A 76 1.99 6.06 3.33
N LEU A 77 3.03 5.82 2.55
CA LEU A 77 3.66 6.81 1.70
C LEU A 77 2.90 7.03 0.40
N GLY A 78 2.08 6.07 -0.03
CA GLY A 78 1.12 6.27 -1.12
C GLY A 78 0.68 5.03 -1.86
N GLN A 79 -0.19 5.25 -2.83
CA GLN A 79 -0.73 4.20 -3.70
C GLN A 79 -0.53 4.59 -5.16
N TYR A 80 -0.29 3.59 -6.01
CA TYR A 80 0.08 3.79 -7.40
C TYR A 80 -0.62 2.76 -8.29
N ILE A 81 -1.26 3.23 -9.36
CA ILE A 81 -1.69 2.34 -10.44
C ILE A 81 -0.52 2.15 -11.39
N LEU A 82 -0.29 0.92 -11.81
CA LEU A 82 0.70 0.62 -12.84
C LEU A 82 0.07 0.85 -14.20
N THR A 83 0.50 1.92 -14.89
CA THR A 83 0.11 2.22 -16.26
C THR A 83 1.35 2.19 -17.15
N ASP A 84 1.58 1.10 -17.87
CA ASP A 84 2.64 1.01 -18.88
C ASP A 84 2.08 1.07 -20.32
N GLY A 85 0.77 1.33 -20.45
CA GLY A 85 0.06 1.36 -21.74
C GLY A 85 -0.23 -0.01 -22.37
N ALA A 86 0.23 -1.12 -21.79
CA ALA A 86 0.14 -2.46 -22.37
C ALA A 86 -1.09 -3.28 -21.90
N GLY A 87 -2.10 -2.61 -21.35
CA GLY A 87 -3.32 -3.21 -20.82
C GLY A 87 -3.26 -3.49 -19.31
N PRO A 88 -4.27 -4.19 -18.74
CA PRO A 88 -4.33 -4.44 -17.31
C PRO A 88 -3.11 -5.23 -16.81
N VAL A 89 -2.71 -4.95 -15.57
CA VAL A 89 -1.68 -5.72 -14.85
C VAL A 89 -2.39 -6.77 -14.01
N ASP A 90 -2.00 -8.03 -14.18
CA ASP A 90 -2.56 -9.15 -13.44
C ASP A 90 -1.51 -10.25 -13.26
N ASN A 91 -1.71 -11.11 -12.26
CA ASN A 91 -0.91 -12.30 -11.97
C ASN A 91 0.61 -12.05 -11.99
N ILE A 92 1.06 -11.07 -11.20
CA ILE A 92 2.48 -10.82 -10.99
C ILE A 92 3.10 -12.02 -10.27
N ILE A 93 4.12 -12.63 -10.88
CA ILE A 93 4.82 -13.81 -10.35
C ILE A 93 6.03 -13.39 -9.51
N GLY A 94 6.60 -12.24 -9.82
CA GLY A 94 7.72 -11.64 -9.09
C GLY A 94 8.03 -10.26 -9.63
N GLY A 95 8.79 -9.49 -8.87
CA GLY A 95 9.18 -8.14 -9.25
C GLY A 95 10.08 -7.49 -8.23
N TYR A 96 10.65 -6.36 -8.63
CA TYR A 96 11.51 -5.54 -7.78
C TYR A 96 11.35 -4.06 -8.15
N VAL A 97 11.77 -3.19 -7.23
CA VAL A 97 11.71 -1.75 -7.41
C VAL A 97 13.12 -1.21 -7.59
N VAL A 98 13.29 -0.36 -8.59
CA VAL A 98 14.54 0.35 -8.88
C VAL A 98 14.38 1.81 -8.44
N PRO A 99 15.15 2.27 -7.45
CA PRO A 99 15.19 3.69 -7.08
C PRO A 99 15.64 4.56 -8.25
N ALA A 100 15.08 5.77 -8.36
CA ALA A 100 15.64 6.76 -9.28
C ALA A 100 16.97 7.29 -8.73
N THR A 101 17.96 7.48 -9.60
CA THR A 101 19.31 7.92 -9.20
C THR A 101 19.37 9.36 -8.68
N ASP A 102 18.36 10.17 -9.02
CA ASP A 102 18.20 11.56 -8.61
C ASP A 102 17.27 11.72 -7.38
N GLY A 103 16.85 10.60 -6.77
CA GLY A 103 15.86 10.60 -5.69
C GLY A 103 14.42 10.84 -6.15
N GLY A 104 14.17 10.86 -7.46
CA GLY A 104 12.85 10.93 -8.05
C GLY A 104 12.03 9.65 -7.89
N THR A 105 10.99 9.52 -8.71
CA THR A 105 10.02 8.43 -8.57
C THR A 105 10.60 7.10 -9.03
N PRO A 106 10.51 6.03 -8.21
CA PRO A 106 11.11 4.75 -8.55
C PRO A 106 10.34 4.04 -9.66
N THR A 107 11.03 3.11 -10.31
CA THR A 107 10.46 2.23 -11.34
C THR A 107 10.17 0.86 -10.75
N PHE A 108 8.96 0.35 -10.96
CA PHE A 108 8.63 -1.03 -10.65
C PHE A 108 8.83 -1.89 -11.89
N ILE A 109 9.56 -2.99 -11.75
CA ILE A 109 9.81 -3.99 -12.79
C ILE A 109 9.21 -5.29 -12.32
N TRP A 110 8.36 -5.91 -13.13
CA TRP A 110 7.65 -7.13 -12.74
C TRP A 110 7.56 -8.13 -13.89
N ALA A 111 7.41 -9.40 -13.50
CA ALA A 111 7.19 -10.51 -14.41
C ALA A 111 5.74 -11.01 -14.31
N GLU A 112 5.14 -11.21 -15.47
CA GLU A 112 3.92 -11.99 -15.68
C GLU A 112 4.31 -13.31 -16.37
N ALA A 113 3.35 -14.21 -16.59
CA ALA A 113 3.61 -15.54 -17.13
C ALA A 113 4.42 -15.57 -18.45
N THR A 114 4.27 -14.55 -19.30
CA THR A 114 4.87 -14.54 -20.66
C THR A 114 5.72 -13.31 -20.95
N ARG A 115 5.82 -12.35 -20.02
CA ARG A 115 6.47 -11.05 -20.29
C ARG A 115 6.98 -10.40 -19.02
N ILE A 116 7.99 -9.56 -19.20
CA ILE A 116 8.48 -8.63 -18.17
C ILE A 116 8.04 -7.23 -18.59
N ARG A 117 7.51 -6.47 -17.64
CA ARG A 117 6.99 -5.12 -17.82
C ARG A 117 7.63 -4.18 -16.81
N SER A 118 7.55 -2.88 -17.08
CA SER A 118 8.05 -1.85 -16.17
C SER A 118 7.20 -0.60 -16.25
N ALA A 119 7.04 0.08 -15.13
CA ALA A 119 6.39 1.37 -15.04
C ALA A 119 7.05 2.23 -13.96
N VAL A 120 7.29 3.50 -14.28
CA VAL A 120 7.57 4.50 -13.24
C VAL A 120 6.31 4.59 -12.37
N LEU A 121 6.46 4.50 -11.04
CA LEU A 121 5.31 4.63 -10.16
C LEU A 121 4.66 6.01 -10.41
N GLY A 122 3.36 6.02 -10.69
CA GLY A 122 2.66 7.23 -11.14
C GLY A 122 2.46 8.27 -10.04
N ALA A 123 1.54 9.21 -10.28
CA ALA A 123 1.09 10.13 -9.24
C ALA A 123 0.45 9.35 -8.07
N LYS A 124 0.77 9.75 -6.84
CA LYS A 124 0.20 9.18 -5.63
C LYS A 124 -1.32 9.35 -5.64
N ILE A 125 -2.04 8.25 -5.51
CA ILE A 125 -3.46 8.24 -5.18
C ILE A 125 -3.54 8.34 -3.66
N ASN A 126 -3.90 9.52 -3.15
CA ASN A 126 -4.27 9.64 -1.75
C ASN A 126 -5.64 8.97 -1.55
N PRO A 127 -5.87 8.26 -0.43
CA PRO A 127 -7.23 7.92 -0.05
C PRO A 127 -8.03 9.22 0.03
N THR A 128 -9.22 9.23 -0.55
CA THR A 128 -10.17 10.33 -0.34
C THR A 128 -10.36 10.45 1.17
N PRO A 129 -10.20 11.64 1.78
CA PRO A 129 -10.50 11.77 3.20
C PRO A 129 -11.92 11.30 3.45
N GLU A 130 -12.11 10.45 4.46
CA GLU A 130 -13.44 10.17 4.99
C GLU A 130 -14.09 11.51 5.33
N VAL A 131 -15.10 11.90 4.55
CA VAL A 131 -16.04 12.93 4.98
C VAL A 131 -16.86 12.29 6.09
N SER A 132 -16.41 12.46 7.34
CA SER A 132 -17.25 12.18 8.51
C SER A 132 -18.57 12.92 8.32
N PRO A 133 -19.73 12.24 8.26
CA PRO A 133 -21.01 12.94 8.22
C PRO A 133 -21.11 13.75 9.52
N SER A 134 -21.11 15.07 9.41
CA SER A 134 -21.48 15.93 10.53
C SER A 134 -22.89 15.52 10.96
N PRO A 135 -23.16 15.28 12.26
CA PRO A 135 -24.51 14.93 12.69
C PRO A 135 -25.45 16.09 12.34
N THR A 136 -26.37 15.86 11.40
CA THR A 136 -27.49 16.77 11.17
C THR A 136 -28.28 16.83 12.48
N ALA A 137 -28.27 17.99 13.13
CA ALA A 137 -29.06 18.21 14.33
C ALA A 137 -30.52 17.88 14.03
N THR A 138 -31.04 16.83 14.66
CA THR A 138 -32.47 16.51 14.63
C THR A 138 -33.21 17.67 15.31
N PRO A 139 -34.19 18.32 14.64
CA PRO A 139 -35.03 19.31 15.30
C PRO A 139 -35.74 18.66 16.48
N LYS A 140 -35.62 19.26 17.66
CA LYS A 140 -36.29 18.78 18.87
C LYS A 140 -37.81 18.85 18.65
N PRO A 141 -38.58 17.77 18.89
CA PRO A 141 -40.02 17.82 18.72
C PRO A 141 -40.64 18.82 19.70
N ILE A 142 -41.47 19.73 19.18
CA ILE A 142 -42.31 20.62 19.99
C ILE A 142 -43.55 19.81 20.37
N ILE A 143 -43.74 19.58 21.67
CA ILE A 143 -45.01 19.03 22.19
C ILE A 143 -45.94 20.22 22.40
N GLU A 144 -46.93 20.38 21.53
CA GLU A 144 -48.10 21.22 21.83
C GLU A 144 -49.01 20.43 22.77
N VAL A 145 -49.28 21.00 23.95
CA VAL A 145 -50.25 20.46 24.92
C VAL A 145 -51.59 21.15 24.67
N PRO A 146 -52.72 20.41 24.60
CA PRO A 146 -54.06 20.98 24.39
C PRO A 146 -54.58 21.81 25.56
#